data_AF-A0A7G1KN95-F1
#
_entry.id   AF-A0A7G1KN95-F1
#
_cell.length_a   1.000
_cell.length_b   1.000
_cell.length_c   1.000
_cell.angle_alpha   90.00
_cell.angle_beta   90.00
_cell.angle_gamma   90.00
#
_symmetry.space_group_name_H-M   'P 1'
#
loop_
_entity.id
_entity.type
_entity.pdbx_description
1 polymer ?
#
loop_
_entity_poly.entity_id
_entity_poly.type
_entity_poly.pdbx_seq_one_letter_code
_entity_poly.pdbx_strand_id
1 'polypeptide(L)'
;MVDDVEKRWHDPGMYRRAAGYVGTVLVVTALVCVAVVQWAGRREPCADADTAFCDTAARGTMIAAPGIVLALGTLGAFVQTYRVWKRHRAWPIWQGAGWFLMTVTLVFLGIGAGTIGR
;
A
#
# COMPACT_ATOMS: atom_id res chain seq x y z
N MET A 1 -20.76 36.90 -0.43
CA MET A 1 -20.74 35.54 0.13
C MET A 1 -20.24 34.64 -0.98
N VAL A 2 -18.94 34.37 -0.99
CA VAL A 2 -18.36 33.45 -1.96
C VAL A 2 -18.87 32.07 -1.56
N ASP A 3 -19.48 31.34 -2.50
CA ASP A 3 -19.79 29.93 -2.30
C ASP A 3 -18.47 29.17 -2.15
N ASP A 4 -17.94 29.15 -0.94
CA ASP A 4 -16.80 28.32 -0.56
C ASP A 4 -17.25 26.86 -0.70
N VAL A 5 -16.89 26.25 -1.82
CA VAL A 5 -16.82 24.80 -2.03
C VAL A 5 -16.08 24.11 -0.85
N GLU A 6 -15.29 24.89 -0.12
CA GLU A 6 -14.49 24.64 1.08
C GLU A 6 -15.17 24.03 2.32
N LYS A 7 -16.48 23.72 2.39
CA LYS A 7 -17.04 23.12 3.64
C LYS A 7 -17.98 21.92 3.55
N ARG A 8 -18.14 21.26 2.39
CA ARG A 8 -18.77 19.93 2.31
C ARG A 8 -17.72 18.82 2.16
N TRP A 9 -16.87 18.67 3.18
CA TRP A 9 -15.93 17.54 3.32
C TRP A 9 -16.60 16.28 3.86
N HIS A 10 -17.89 16.40 4.21
CA HIS A 10 -18.66 15.34 4.82
C HIS A 10 -19.47 14.58 3.76
N ASP A 11 -18.81 13.63 3.08
CA ASP A 11 -19.44 12.63 2.22
C ASP A 11 -19.18 11.24 2.83
N PRO A 12 -20.05 10.73 3.72
CA PRO A 12 -19.84 9.46 4.41
C PRO A 12 -19.81 8.27 3.44
N GLY A 13 -20.48 8.38 2.30
CA GLY A 13 -20.43 7.36 1.23
C GLY A 13 -19.04 7.29 0.60
N MET A 14 -18.46 8.46 0.28
CA MET A 14 -17.10 8.54 -0.26
C MET A 14 -16.04 8.10 0.77
N TYR A 15 -16.21 8.48 2.03
CA TYR A 15 -15.34 8.03 3.11
C TYR A 15 -15.30 6.50 3.22
N ARG A 16 -16.47 5.83 3.25
CA ARG A 16 -16.52 4.34 3.28
C ARG A 16 -15.85 3.70 2.06
N ARG A 17 -15.96 4.31 0.88
CA ARG A 17 -15.29 3.82 -0.33
C ARG A 17 -13.77 3.99 -0.24
N ALA A 18 -13.30 5.14 0.24
CA ALA A 18 -11.87 5.37 0.44
C ALA A 18 -11.30 4.45 1.52
N ALA A 19 -12.01 4.29 2.65
CA ALA A 19 -11.64 3.36 3.72
C ALA A 19 -11.63 1.90 3.22
N GLY A 20 -12.66 1.49 2.47
CA GLY A 20 -12.72 0.17 1.86
C GLY A 20 -11.60 -0.07 0.84
N TYR A 21 -11.23 0.95 0.05
CA TYR A 21 -10.09 0.89 -0.85
C TYR A 21 -8.78 0.68 -0.08
N VAL A 22 -8.52 1.50 0.93
CA VAL A 22 -7.33 1.36 1.79
C VAL A 22 -7.29 -0.01 2.44
N GLY A 23 -8.40 -0.45 3.05
CA GLY A 23 -8.49 -1.78 3.66
C GLY A 23 -8.24 -2.90 2.65
N THR A 24 -8.77 -2.79 1.44
CA THR A 24 -8.52 -3.77 0.36
C THR A 24 -7.06 -3.81 -0.01
N VAL A 25 -6.40 -2.66 -0.21
CA VAL A 25 -4.95 -2.60 -0.52
C VAL A 25 -4.15 -3.26 0.60
N LEU A 26 -4.43 -2.94 1.87
CA LEU A 26 -3.72 -3.53 3.00
C LEU A 26 -3.93 -5.05 3.11
N VAL A 27 -5.16 -5.53 2.90
CA VAL A 27 -5.46 -6.97 2.91
C VAL A 27 -4.73 -7.67 1.77
N VAL A 28 -4.76 -7.12 0.55
CA VAL A 28 -4.02 -7.70 -0.59
C VAL A 28 -2.53 -7.71 -0.32
N THR A 29 -1.96 -6.63 0.23
CA THR A 29 -0.55 -6.59 0.63
C THR A 29 -0.24 -7.67 1.67
N ALA A 30 -1.09 -7.86 2.69
CA ALA A 30 -0.89 -8.90 3.70
C ALA A 30 -0.95 -10.31 3.08
N LEU A 31 -1.90 -10.57 2.18
CA LEU A 31 -1.98 -11.84 1.46
C LEU A 31 -0.75 -12.10 0.60
N VAL A 32 -0.20 -11.06 -0.05
CA VAL A 32 1.06 -11.17 -0.81
C VAL A 32 2.23 -11.46 0.12
N CYS A 33 2.33 -10.81 1.28
CA CYS A 33 3.35 -11.15 2.29
C CYS A 33 3.28 -12.63 2.69
N VAL A 34 2.07 -13.13 3.00
CA VAL A 34 1.87 -14.54 3.36
C VAL A 34 2.28 -15.46 2.22
N ALA A 35 1.88 -15.14 0.98
CA ALA A 35 2.24 -15.93 -0.19
C ALA A 35 3.76 -15.98 -0.40
N VAL A 36 4.47 -14.86 -0.22
CA VAL A 36 5.93 -14.80 -0.34
C VAL A 36 6.61 -15.60 0.76
N VAL A 37 6.14 -15.52 2.02
CA VAL A 37 6.68 -16.31 3.13
C VAL A 37 6.48 -17.81 2.88
N GLN A 38 5.30 -18.22 2.44
CA GLN A 38 5.01 -19.62 2.10
C GLN A 38 5.84 -20.12 0.92
N TRP A 39 6.03 -19.29 -0.10
CA TRP A 39 6.90 -19.60 -1.23
C TRP A 39 8.36 -19.74 -0.79
N ALA A 40 8.86 -18.79 0.00
CA ALA A 40 10.25 -18.75 0.46
C ALA A 40 10.58 -19.96 1.35
N GLY A 41 9.67 -20.34 2.26
CA GLY A 41 9.82 -21.54 3.11
C GLY A 41 9.73 -22.88 2.36
N ARG A 42 9.25 -22.90 1.10
CA ARG A 42 9.21 -24.10 0.25
C ARG A 42 10.39 -24.20 -0.72
N ARG A 43 11.33 -23.24 -0.70
CA ARG A 43 12.47 -23.24 -1.61
C ARG A 43 13.51 -24.27 -1.16
N GLU A 44 13.89 -25.18 -2.08
CA GLU A 44 14.93 -26.19 -1.86
C GLU A 44 16.28 -25.61 -1.37
N PRO A 45 16.76 -24.45 -1.88
CA PRO A 45 17.96 -23.80 -1.35
C PRO A 45 17.91 -23.43 0.15
N CYS A 46 16.72 -23.38 0.75
CA CYS A 46 16.53 -23.11 2.18
C CYS A 46 16.11 -24.37 2.97
N ALA A 47 16.20 -25.58 2.41
CA ALA A 47 15.72 -26.80 3.05
C ALA A 47 16.40 -27.08 4.41
N ASP A 48 17.67 -26.69 4.55
CA ASP A 48 18.46 -26.86 5.78
C ASP A 48 18.57 -25.58 6.63
N ALA A 49 17.88 -24.49 6.24
CA ALA A 49 17.98 -23.20 6.91
C ALA A 49 16.85 -22.97 7.91
N ASP A 50 17.18 -22.54 9.13
CA ASP A 50 16.19 -22.21 10.18
C ASP A 50 15.31 -20.98 9.86
N THR A 51 15.58 -20.27 8.76
CA THR A 51 14.88 -19.03 8.40
C THR A 51 14.38 -19.06 6.96
N ALA A 52 13.15 -18.58 6.75
CA ALA A 52 12.53 -18.47 5.43
C ALA A 52 13.22 -17.44 4.50
N PHE A 53 14.11 -16.60 5.03
CA PHE A 53 14.79 -15.54 4.28
C PHE A 53 16.30 -15.85 4.12
N CYS A 54 16.59 -17.07 3.64
CA CYS A 54 17.95 -17.59 3.55
C CYS A 54 18.80 -16.97 2.42
N ASP A 55 18.17 -16.57 1.31
CA ASP A 55 18.85 -16.04 0.12
C ASP A 55 18.46 -14.60 -0.25
N THR A 56 19.28 -13.96 -1.10
CA THR A 56 19.03 -12.60 -1.60
C THR A 56 17.74 -12.52 -2.41
N ALA A 57 17.36 -13.59 -3.10
CA ALA A 57 16.12 -13.63 -3.87
C ALA A 57 14.89 -13.59 -2.96
N ALA A 58 14.82 -14.39 -1.89
CA ALA A 58 13.71 -14.37 -0.93
C ALA A 58 13.60 -13.03 -0.22
N ARG A 59 14.73 -12.45 0.23
CA ARG A 59 14.76 -11.10 0.83
C ARG A 59 14.27 -10.04 -0.15
N GLY A 60 14.79 -10.06 -1.37
CA GLY A 60 14.40 -9.14 -2.44
C GLY A 60 12.92 -9.25 -2.80
N THR A 61 12.40 -10.47 -2.96
CA THR A 61 10.98 -10.71 -3.29
C THR A 61 10.06 -10.27 -2.15
N MET A 62 10.44 -10.48 -0.89
CA MET A 62 9.65 -10.05 0.27
C MET A 62 9.50 -8.52 0.35
N ILE A 63 10.48 -7.77 -0.14
CA ILE A 63 10.41 -6.30 -0.18
C ILE A 63 9.73 -5.84 -1.48
N ALA A 64 10.09 -6.41 -2.62
CA ALA A 64 9.60 -5.99 -3.91
C ALA A 64 8.10 -6.27 -4.09
N ALA A 65 7.63 -7.47 -3.79
CA ALA A 65 6.26 -7.86 -4.11
C ALA A 65 5.20 -7.09 -3.30
N PRO A 66 5.24 -7.01 -1.97
CA PRO A 66 4.30 -6.20 -1.20
C PRO A 66 4.51 -4.69 -1.44
N GLY A 67 5.76 -4.27 -1.67
CA GLY A 67 6.10 -2.88 -1.99
C GLY A 67 5.45 -2.38 -3.28
N ILE A 68 5.45 -3.20 -4.35
CA ILE A 68 4.79 -2.88 -5.62
C ILE A 68 3.27 -2.75 -5.42
N VAL A 69 2.65 -3.66 -4.66
CA VAL A 69 1.20 -3.59 -4.38
C VAL A 69 0.85 -2.30 -3.64
N LEU A 70 1.61 -1.96 -2.61
CA LEU A 70 1.42 -0.72 -1.86
C LEU A 70 1.63 0.52 -2.75
N ALA A 71 2.68 0.54 -3.58
CA ALA A 71 2.96 1.64 -4.51
C ALA A 71 1.83 1.84 -5.54
N LEU A 72 1.32 0.75 -6.12
CA LEU A 72 0.17 0.79 -7.02
C LEU A 72 -1.11 1.25 -6.30
N GLY A 73 -1.31 0.79 -5.06
CA GLY A 73 -2.40 1.24 -4.20
C GLY A 73 -2.35 2.75 -3.95
N THR A 74 -1.18 3.29 -3.62
CA THR A 74 -0.93 4.73 -3.45
C THR A 74 -1.20 5.51 -4.73
N LEU A 75 -0.67 5.05 -5.86
CA LEU A 75 -0.89 5.70 -7.15
C LEU A 75 -2.38 5.72 -7.50
N GLY A 76 -3.09 4.59 -7.32
CA GLY A 76 -4.52 4.49 -7.55
C GLY A 76 -5.34 5.47 -6.69
N ALA A 77 -4.94 5.71 -5.44
CA ALA A 77 -5.58 6.69 -4.57
C ALA A 77 -5.38 8.13 -5.07
N PHE A 78 -4.19 8.48 -5.58
CA PHE A 78 -3.94 9.79 -6.19
C PHE A 78 -4.65 9.96 -7.53
N VAL A 79 -4.70 8.93 -8.37
CA VAL A 79 -5.53 8.94 -9.60
C VAL A 79 -6.99 9.19 -9.25
N GLN A 80 -7.50 8.56 -8.19
CA GLN A 80 -8.87 8.76 -7.75
C GLN A 80 -9.09 10.17 -7.19
N THR A 81 -8.13 10.72 -6.45
CA THR A 81 -8.12 12.13 -6.02
C THR A 81 -8.30 13.05 -7.22
N TYR A 82 -7.51 12.86 -8.27
CA TYR A 82 -7.60 13.66 -9.50
C TYR A 82 -8.94 13.49 -10.22
N ARG A 83 -9.47 12.26 -10.31
CA ARG A 83 -10.78 11.99 -10.92
C ARG A 83 -11.92 12.64 -10.16
N VAL A 84 -11.86 12.66 -8.83
CA VAL A 84 -12.86 13.27 -7.95
C VAL A 84 -12.76 14.79 -8.00
N TRP A 85 -11.55 15.33 -8.08
CA TRP A 85 -11.30 16.75 -8.28
C TRP A 85 -11.89 17.26 -9.60
N LYS A 86 -11.64 16.56 -10.73
CA LYS A 86 -12.27 16.90 -12.03
C LYS A 86 -13.80 16.89 -12.00
N ARG A 87 -14.41 16.15 -11.09
CA ARG A 87 -15.86 16.05 -10.94
C ARG A 87 -16.43 17.04 -9.92
N HIS A 88 -15.61 17.97 -9.41
CA HIS A 88 -15.97 18.93 -8.37
C HIS A 88 -16.58 18.27 -7.11
N ARG A 89 -16.08 17.08 -6.75
CA ARG A 89 -16.47 16.32 -5.56
C ARG A 89 -15.44 16.49 -4.45
N ALA A 90 -15.70 15.93 -3.27
CA ALA A 90 -14.83 15.95 -2.08
C ALA A 90 -13.51 15.16 -2.27
N TRP A 91 -12.64 15.63 -3.16
CA TRP A 91 -11.31 15.12 -3.48
C TRP A 91 -10.39 14.91 -2.27
N PRO A 92 -10.46 15.69 -1.18
CA PRO A 92 -9.50 15.55 -0.09
C PRO A 92 -9.63 14.25 0.70
N ILE A 93 -10.80 13.60 0.67
CA ILE A 93 -11.00 12.28 1.25
C ILE A 93 -10.07 11.25 0.58
N TRP A 94 -10.00 11.29 -0.75
CA TRP A 94 -9.11 10.41 -1.51
C TRP A 94 -7.65 10.83 -1.40
N GLN A 95 -7.38 12.12 -1.23
CA GLN A 95 -6.04 12.61 -1.00
C GLN A 95 -5.49 12.08 0.34
N GLY A 96 -6.29 12.14 1.41
CA GLY A 96 -5.92 11.57 2.71
C GLY A 96 -5.63 10.07 2.64
N ALA A 97 -6.44 9.32 1.88
CA ALA A 97 -6.17 7.89 1.61
C ALA A 97 -4.84 7.68 0.87
N GLY A 98 -4.53 8.53 -0.12
CA GLY A 98 -3.27 8.51 -0.85
C GLY A 98 -2.06 8.79 0.05
N TRP A 99 -2.13 9.83 0.89
CA TRP A 99 -1.09 10.14 1.88
C TRP A 99 -0.87 9.00 2.86
N PHE A 100 -1.94 8.42 3.40
CA PHE A 100 -1.85 7.29 4.32
C PHE A 100 -1.14 6.09 3.67
N LEU A 101 -1.60 5.66 2.49
CA LEU A 101 -0.97 4.54 1.78
C LEU A 101 0.49 4.86 1.42
N MET A 102 0.80 6.10 1.01
CA MET A 102 2.16 6.52 0.74
C MET A 102 3.06 6.39 1.97
N THR A 103 2.61 6.85 3.14
CA THR A 103 3.35 6.68 4.40
C THR A 103 3.58 5.21 4.71
N VAL A 104 2.55 4.36 4.56
CA VAL A 104 2.69 2.90 4.74
C VAL A 104 3.72 2.32 3.77
N THR A 105 3.68 2.69 2.48
CA THR A 105 4.67 2.27 1.48
C THR A 105 6.08 2.68 1.87
N LEU A 106 6.27 3.94 2.27
CA LEU A 106 7.59 4.47 2.64
C LEU A 106 8.15 3.81 3.90
N VAL A 107 7.30 3.58 4.91
CA VAL A 107 7.70 2.85 6.13
C VAL A 107 8.08 1.41 5.79
N PHE A 108 7.27 0.72 5.00
CA PHE A 108 7.54 -0.65 4.59
C PHE A 108 8.87 -0.76 3.82
N LEU A 109 9.10 0.09 2.83
CA LEU A 109 10.33 0.11 2.04
C LEU A 109 11.54 0.56 2.87
N GLY A 110 11.38 1.52 3.78
CA GLY A 110 12.45 1.99 4.67
C GLY A 110 12.94 0.89 5.61
N ILE A 111 12.02 0.13 6.21
CA ILE A 111 12.35 -1.04 7.02
C ILE A 111 13.05 -2.09 6.15
N GLY A 112 12.50 -2.41 4.98
CA GLY A 112 13.07 -3.40 4.05
C GLY A 112 14.48 -3.04 3.58
N ALA A 113 14.70 -1.80 3.15
CA ALA A 113 16.00 -1.32 2.68
C ALA A 113 17.08 -1.38 3.78
N GLY A 114 16.70 -1.08 5.04
CA GLY A 114 17.59 -1.20 6.19
C GLY A 114 18.06 -2.64 6.47
N THR A 115 17.34 -3.66 5.98
CA THR A 115 17.74 -5.07 6.11
C THR A 115 18.69 -5.55 5.01
N ILE A 116 18.77 -4.86 3.87
CA ILE A 116 19.67 -5.22 2.76
C ILE A 116 21.05 -4.55 2.91
N GLY A 117 21.10 -3.36 3.51
CA GLY A 117 22.33 -2.56 3.64
C GLY A 117 23.27 -2.95 4.79
N ARG A 118 23.02 -4.06 5.49
CA ARG A 118 23.88 -4.63 6.55
C ARG A 118 24.34 -6.01 6.14
#